data_AF-A0A2D5RV27-F1
#
_entry.id   AF-A0A2D5RV27-F1
#
_cell.length_a   1.000
_cell.length_b   1.000
_cell.length_c   1.000
_cell.angle_alpha   90.00
_cell.angle_beta   90.00
_cell.angle_gamma   90.00
#
_symmetry.space_group_name_H-M   'P 1'
#
loop_
_entity.id
_entity.type
_entity.pdbx_description
1 polymer ?
#
loop_
_entity_poly.entity_id
_entity_poly.type
_entity_poly.pdbx_seq_one_letter_code
_entity_poly.pdbx_strand_id
1 'polypeptide(L)'
;MNARNRFPLRGGNWNNGSDAGLGALRLNSARSSAGSNIGFRPALDYARSSTLKGGCQCNFEKDAAAPAIAEKAIKPVDASTGCTYEQIYQFENILNAAYQCRKGKTTSASALAFFNNLEENIVQIQNELMGSLGFLFETPSKRAAFSGSCSWLKTNSKTQVFPIAKANGRSLDFLGYRIYASHRLLRKSSVKKISTKLKRFRKEFSQGKVSLVEINQCVQSWLGHASHADTHSIKLKLFNTPFKR
;
A
#
# COMPACT_ATOMS: atom_id res chain seq x y z
N MET A 1 32.77 17.01 -18.59
CA MET A 1 31.34 17.38 -18.52
C MET A 1 31.02 17.97 -17.14
N ASN A 2 30.70 19.27 -17.12
CA ASN A 2 30.45 20.05 -15.89
C ASN A 2 29.23 19.53 -15.10
N ALA A 3 29.30 19.56 -13.76
CA ALA A 3 28.27 19.04 -12.87
C ALA A 3 26.89 19.72 -13.01
N ARG A 4 26.83 20.90 -13.65
CA ARG A 4 25.64 21.75 -13.74
C ARG A 4 24.52 21.25 -14.67
N ASN A 5 24.79 20.30 -15.57
CA ASN A 5 23.81 19.83 -16.57
C ASN A 5 23.41 18.35 -16.43
N ARG A 6 23.55 17.77 -15.23
CA ARG A 6 23.26 16.35 -15.01
C ARG A 6 21.88 16.16 -14.37
N PHE A 7 21.11 15.20 -14.89
CA PHE A 7 19.78 14.89 -14.39
C PHE A 7 19.81 13.62 -13.54
N PRO A 8 19.33 13.67 -12.27
CA PRO A 8 19.38 12.53 -11.38
C PRO A 8 18.32 11.48 -11.76
N LEU A 9 18.77 10.24 -11.95
CA LEU A 9 17.90 9.07 -12.14
C LEU A 9 18.06 8.11 -10.96
N ARG A 10 16.94 7.59 -10.44
CA ARG A 10 16.90 6.69 -9.27
C ARG A 10 16.41 5.30 -9.64
N GLY A 11 16.73 4.29 -8.84
CA GLY A 11 16.14 2.95 -8.90
C GLY A 11 16.86 1.94 -9.80
N GLY A 12 17.49 2.38 -10.90
CA GLY A 12 18.12 1.48 -11.87
C GLY A 12 17.13 0.87 -12.89
N ASN A 13 17.63 0.08 -13.83
CA ASN A 13 16.82 -0.59 -14.87
C ASN A 13 17.03 -2.12 -14.89
N TRP A 14 16.33 -2.84 -15.78
CA TRP A 14 16.34 -4.31 -15.83
C TRP A 14 17.71 -4.93 -16.15
N ASN A 15 18.67 -4.18 -16.67
CA ASN A 15 20.03 -4.65 -16.97
C ASN A 15 21.02 -4.43 -15.80
N ASN A 16 20.58 -3.84 -14.69
CA ASN A 16 21.46 -3.44 -13.60
C ASN A 16 21.74 -4.50 -12.52
N GLY A 17 20.96 -5.57 -12.44
CA GLY A 17 21.18 -6.63 -11.44
C GLY A 17 21.22 -6.07 -10.01
N SER A 18 22.34 -6.27 -9.31
CA SER A 18 22.57 -5.84 -7.92
C SER A 18 22.76 -4.34 -7.73
N ASP A 19 23.03 -3.58 -8.79
CA ASP A 19 23.24 -2.13 -8.73
C ASP A 19 21.91 -1.35 -8.79
N ALA A 20 20.78 -2.04 -8.94
CA ALA A 20 19.43 -1.48 -8.85
C ALA A 20 18.90 -1.51 -7.40
N GLY A 21 18.05 -0.55 -7.04
CA GLY A 21 17.45 -0.48 -5.71
C GLY A 21 17.15 0.94 -5.22
N LEU A 22 16.60 1.05 -4.00
CA LEU A 22 16.13 2.32 -3.42
C LEU A 22 17.25 3.37 -3.30
N GLY A 23 18.48 2.93 -3.01
CA GLY A 23 19.65 3.79 -2.88
C GLY A 23 20.33 4.15 -4.21
N ALA A 24 20.00 3.48 -5.31
CA ALA A 24 20.68 3.65 -6.59
C ALA A 24 20.45 5.06 -7.15
N LEU A 25 21.53 5.80 -7.42
CA LEU A 25 21.54 7.15 -7.98
C LEU A 25 22.51 7.23 -9.17
N ARG A 26 21.99 7.60 -10.33
CA ARG A 26 22.78 7.85 -11.54
C ARG A 26 22.81 9.35 -11.84
N LEU A 27 24.02 9.91 -11.87
CA LEU A 27 24.32 11.33 -12.12
C LEU A 27 25.22 11.51 -13.35
N ASN A 28 25.06 10.70 -14.38
CA ASN A 28 25.85 10.78 -15.62
C ASN A 28 25.02 11.14 -16.86
N SER A 29 23.70 11.22 -16.74
CA SER A 29 22.79 11.55 -17.85
C SER A 29 22.56 13.05 -18.00
N ALA A 30 22.41 13.52 -19.24
CA ALA A 30 21.90 14.86 -19.52
C ALA A 30 20.38 14.90 -19.35
N ARG A 31 19.78 16.08 -19.17
CA ARG A 31 18.32 16.24 -19.07
C ARG A 31 17.58 15.77 -20.32
N SER A 32 18.22 15.86 -21.49
CA SER A 32 17.69 15.42 -22.78
C SER A 32 17.88 13.92 -23.07
N SER A 33 18.54 13.17 -22.18
CA SER A 33 18.79 11.75 -22.38
C SER A 33 17.48 10.96 -22.33
N ALA A 34 17.06 10.44 -23.48
CA ALA A 34 15.93 9.54 -23.63
C ALA A 34 16.42 8.14 -24.01
N GLY A 35 15.73 7.10 -23.53
CA GLY A 35 16.03 5.72 -23.87
C GLY A 35 14.98 4.79 -23.29
N SER A 36 14.81 3.61 -23.87
CA SER A 36 13.83 2.61 -23.43
C SER A 36 14.02 2.15 -21.98
N ASN A 37 15.21 2.33 -21.43
CA ASN A 37 15.60 1.92 -20.08
C ASN A 37 15.43 3.05 -19.04
N ILE A 38 14.83 4.18 -19.42
CA ILE A 38 14.65 5.38 -18.58
C ILE A 38 13.16 5.75 -18.63
N GLY A 39 12.54 5.96 -17.47
CA GLY A 39 11.13 6.33 -17.37
C GLY A 39 10.83 7.19 -16.14
N PHE A 40 9.62 7.75 -16.12
CA PHE A 40 9.13 8.58 -15.03
C PHE A 40 7.86 7.98 -14.46
N ARG A 41 7.69 8.09 -13.14
CA ARG A 41 6.44 7.73 -12.47
C ARG A 41 5.81 9.01 -11.93
N PRO A 42 4.55 9.29 -12.25
CA PRO A 42 3.84 10.39 -11.62
C PRO A 42 3.75 10.11 -10.11
N ALA A 43 3.96 11.14 -9.29
CA ALA A 43 3.81 11.04 -7.84
C ALA A 43 2.34 11.16 -7.40
N LEU A 44 1.44 11.55 -8.30
CA LEU A 44 0.01 11.79 -8.07
C LEU A 44 -0.78 11.30 -9.29
N ASP A 45 -1.50 10.18 -9.17
CA ASP A 45 -2.35 9.63 -10.24
C ASP A 45 -3.75 10.28 -10.30
N TYR A 46 -4.01 11.29 -9.46
CA TYR A 46 -5.28 11.99 -9.41
C TYR A 46 -5.07 13.51 -9.48
N ALA A 47 -4.83 14.01 -10.69
CA ALA A 47 -4.93 15.43 -10.98
C ALA A 47 -5.45 15.65 -12.40
N ARG A 48 -6.74 15.33 -12.59
CA ARG A 48 -7.57 16.03 -13.56
C ARG A 48 -8.82 16.54 -12.86
N SER A 49 -8.69 17.69 -12.23
CA SER A 49 -9.75 18.68 -12.20
C SER A 49 -9.09 20.05 -12.34
N SER A 50 -9.07 20.52 -13.58
CA SER A 50 -8.75 21.90 -13.92
C SER A 50 -9.91 22.79 -13.47
N THR A 51 -9.77 23.47 -12.34
CA THR A 51 -10.29 24.83 -12.16
C THR A 51 -9.46 25.52 -11.08
N LEU A 52 -8.45 26.29 -11.51
CA LEU A 52 -7.97 27.42 -10.72
C LEU A 52 -8.90 28.59 -11.01
N LYS A 53 -9.66 29.05 -10.02
CA LYS A 53 -10.22 30.40 -10.01
C LYS A 53 -10.25 30.96 -8.59
N GLY A 54 -9.53 32.07 -8.41
CA GLY A 54 -9.91 33.22 -7.60
C GLY A 54 -10.00 33.02 -6.10
N GLY A 55 -9.11 33.69 -5.37
CA GLY A 55 -9.14 33.70 -3.90
C GLY A 55 -10.36 34.40 -3.32
N CYS A 56 -10.56 34.20 -2.02
CA CYS A 56 -11.17 35.20 -1.16
C CYS A 56 -10.50 35.11 0.22
N GLN A 57 -10.11 36.27 0.73
CA GLN A 57 -9.60 36.47 2.08
C GLN A 57 -10.76 36.30 3.05
N CYS A 58 -10.72 35.27 3.89
CA CYS A 58 -11.45 35.29 5.14
C CYS A 58 -10.55 34.73 6.24
N ASN A 59 -10.37 35.55 7.28
CA ASN A 59 -9.76 35.18 8.54
C ASN A 59 -10.61 34.06 9.17
N PHE A 60 -10.26 32.81 8.92
CA PHE A 60 -10.59 31.75 9.85
C PHE A 60 -9.37 31.56 10.73
N GLU A 61 -9.46 32.05 11.97
CA GLU A 61 -8.69 31.48 13.06
C GLU A 61 -9.17 30.04 13.23
N LYS A 62 -8.66 29.15 12.37
CA LYS A 62 -8.91 27.72 12.48
C LYS A 62 -8.11 27.23 13.67
N ASP A 63 -8.75 26.44 14.52
CA ASP A 63 -8.25 25.80 15.75
C ASP A 63 -7.05 24.85 15.56
N ALA A 64 -6.16 25.12 14.60
CA ALA A 64 -4.92 24.41 14.34
C ALA A 64 -3.97 24.41 15.55
N ALA A 65 -4.25 25.23 16.56
CA ALA A 65 -3.51 25.30 17.82
C ALA A 65 -4.25 24.68 19.02
N ALA A 66 -5.31 23.87 18.82
CA ALA A 66 -5.82 23.04 19.92
C ALA A 66 -4.69 22.13 20.40
N PRO A 67 -4.17 22.32 21.63
CA PRO A 67 -2.95 21.67 22.07
C PRO A 67 -3.17 20.16 22.15
N ALA A 68 -2.11 19.39 21.85
CA ALA A 68 -2.02 17.93 22.01
C ALA A 68 -2.31 17.42 23.46
N ILE A 69 -2.79 18.29 24.34
CA ILE A 69 -3.12 18.04 25.74
C ILE A 69 -4.53 17.40 25.87
N ALA A 70 -5.46 17.66 24.94
CA ALA A 70 -6.76 16.96 24.90
C ALA A 70 -6.63 15.46 24.54
N GLU A 71 -5.45 15.01 24.07
CA GLU A 71 -5.19 13.65 23.58
C GLU A 71 -4.99 12.60 24.68
N LYS A 72 -4.99 12.97 25.96
CA LYS A 72 -4.58 12.06 27.05
C LYS A 72 -5.66 11.12 27.61
N ALA A 73 -6.93 11.24 27.23
CA ALA A 73 -8.00 10.50 27.90
C ALA A 73 -8.93 9.67 26.99
N ILE A 74 -8.60 9.45 25.73
CA ILE A 74 -9.47 8.68 24.83
C ILE A 74 -8.97 7.24 24.73
N LYS A 75 -9.54 6.36 25.56
CA LYS A 75 -9.31 4.92 25.45
C LYS A 75 -9.99 4.43 24.16
N PRO A 76 -9.28 3.73 23.25
CA PRO A 76 -9.94 3.15 22.09
C PRO A 76 -10.98 2.14 22.57
N VAL A 77 -12.14 2.11 21.92
CA VAL A 77 -13.16 1.09 22.16
C VAL A 77 -12.48 -0.27 21.97
N ASP A 78 -12.49 -1.10 23.02
CA ASP A 78 -11.86 -2.40 23.00
C ASP A 78 -12.69 -3.34 22.11
N ALA A 79 -12.10 -3.74 20.98
CA ALA A 79 -12.71 -4.66 20.02
C ALA A 79 -12.99 -6.06 20.62
N SER A 80 -12.52 -6.36 21.83
CA SER A 80 -12.84 -7.58 22.58
C SER A 80 -14.27 -7.58 23.15
N THR A 81 -14.84 -6.41 23.42
CA THR A 81 -16.21 -6.19 23.85
C THR A 81 -17.08 -5.85 22.65
N GLY A 82 -17.90 -6.81 22.20
CA GLY A 82 -18.85 -6.73 21.07
C GLY A 82 -19.12 -5.35 20.48
N CYS A 83 -18.25 -4.89 19.57
CA CYS A 83 -18.48 -3.64 18.85
C CYS A 83 -19.53 -3.89 17.76
N THR A 84 -20.73 -3.33 17.94
CA THR A 84 -21.77 -3.39 16.90
C THR A 84 -21.40 -2.45 15.75
N TYR A 85 -21.83 -2.76 14.53
CA TYR A 85 -21.55 -1.90 13.37
C TYR A 85 -22.05 -0.46 13.58
N GLU A 86 -23.14 -0.30 14.32
CA GLU A 86 -23.72 0.99 14.72
C GLU A 86 -22.75 1.85 15.53
N GLN A 87 -21.92 1.24 16.38
CA GLN A 87 -20.93 1.96 17.16
C GLN A 87 -19.77 2.46 16.29
N ILE A 88 -19.50 1.84 15.13
CA ILE A 88 -18.35 2.21 14.28
C ILE A 88 -18.53 3.60 13.68
N TYR A 89 -19.75 3.96 13.27
CA TYR A 89 -20.01 5.26 12.64
C TYR A 89 -20.50 6.34 13.62
N GLN A 90 -20.51 6.05 14.93
CA GLN A 90 -20.74 7.09 15.93
C GLN A 90 -19.65 8.17 15.80
N PHE A 91 -20.08 9.43 15.79
CA PHE A 91 -19.20 10.59 15.60
C PHE A 91 -17.96 10.55 16.49
N GLU A 92 -18.14 10.24 17.79
CA GLU A 92 -17.06 10.12 18.76
C GLU A 92 -16.04 9.04 18.36
N ASN A 93 -16.48 7.91 17.83
CA ASN A 93 -15.59 6.80 17.47
C ASN A 93 -14.79 7.10 16.20
N ILE A 94 -15.39 7.76 15.20
CA ILE A 94 -14.69 8.22 14.00
C ILE A 94 -13.67 9.30 14.38
N LEU A 95 -14.05 10.23 15.25
CA LEU A 95 -13.19 11.29 15.74
C LEU A 95 -11.98 10.70 16.50
N ASN A 96 -12.24 9.77 17.41
CA ASN A 96 -11.20 9.05 18.16
C ASN A 96 -10.25 8.31 17.23
N ALA A 97 -10.78 7.61 16.21
CA ALA A 97 -9.98 6.92 15.21
C ALA A 97 -9.09 7.89 14.41
N ALA A 98 -9.61 9.06 14.01
CA ALA A 98 -8.84 10.07 13.31
C ALA A 98 -7.67 10.58 14.16
N TYR A 99 -7.90 10.87 15.45
CA TYR A 99 -6.83 11.29 16.36
C TYR A 99 -5.80 10.19 16.60
N GLN A 100 -6.21 8.92 16.73
CA GLN A 100 -5.26 7.80 16.84
C GLN A 100 -4.42 7.63 15.56
N CYS A 101 -5.01 7.81 14.38
CA CYS A 101 -4.30 7.80 13.10
C CYS A 101 -3.29 8.96 12.97
N ARG A 102 -3.60 10.13 13.55
CA ARG A 102 -2.72 11.30 13.58
C ARG A 102 -1.51 11.10 14.49
N LYS A 103 -1.62 10.27 15.53
CA LYS A 103 -0.56 10.07 16.54
C LYS A 103 0.78 9.71 15.87
N GLY A 104 1.79 10.56 16.08
CA GLY A 104 3.13 10.40 15.49
C GLY A 104 3.27 10.81 14.03
N LYS A 105 2.23 11.40 13.41
CA LYS A 105 2.22 11.88 12.02
C LYS A 105 1.66 13.30 11.88
N THR A 106 1.70 14.08 12.95
CA THR A 106 1.10 15.42 13.06
C THR A 106 1.60 16.42 12.00
N THR A 107 2.84 16.27 11.55
CA THR A 107 3.47 17.14 10.53
C THR A 107 3.31 16.65 9.10
N SER A 108 2.67 15.49 8.89
CA SER A 108 2.47 14.97 7.54
C SER A 108 1.45 15.81 6.78
N ALA A 109 1.75 16.13 5.51
CA ALA A 109 0.88 16.95 4.68
C ALA A 109 -0.55 16.40 4.58
N SER A 110 -0.70 15.08 4.52
CA SER A 110 -1.99 14.40 4.51
C SER A 110 -2.77 14.56 5.82
N ALA A 111 -2.09 14.47 6.99
CA ALA A 111 -2.74 14.70 8.27
C ALA A 111 -3.13 16.18 8.42
N LEU A 112 -2.26 17.12 8.06
CA LEU A 112 -2.57 18.54 8.09
C LEU A 112 -3.77 18.88 7.19
N ALA A 113 -3.79 18.39 5.96
CA ALA A 113 -4.91 18.60 5.04
C ALA A 113 -6.23 18.05 5.59
N PHE A 114 -6.20 16.86 6.20
CA PHE A 114 -7.37 16.24 6.81
C PHE A 114 -7.88 17.03 8.03
N PHE A 115 -6.99 17.42 8.94
CA PHE A 115 -7.36 18.12 10.18
C PHE A 115 -7.70 19.59 9.94
N ASN A 116 -7.22 20.20 8.84
CA ASN A 116 -7.65 21.52 8.43
C ASN A 116 -9.15 21.56 8.16
N ASN A 117 -9.78 20.47 7.68
CA ASN A 117 -11.22 20.38 7.48
C ASN A 117 -11.80 19.23 8.31
N LEU A 118 -11.42 19.14 9.60
CA LEU A 118 -11.73 17.98 10.44
C LEU A 118 -13.23 17.67 10.46
N GLU A 119 -14.08 18.64 10.79
CA GLU A 119 -15.53 18.41 10.92
C GLU A 119 -16.17 17.92 9.62
N GLU A 120 -15.91 18.59 8.49
CA GLU A 120 -16.43 18.20 7.18
C GLU A 120 -15.99 16.78 6.80
N ASN A 121 -14.72 16.45 7.06
CA ASN A 121 -14.19 15.12 6.77
C ASN A 121 -14.81 14.04 7.67
N ILE A 122 -15.02 14.32 8.96
CA ILE A 122 -15.66 13.37 9.88
C ILE A 122 -17.12 13.15 9.50
N VAL A 123 -17.86 14.21 9.17
CA VAL A 123 -19.25 14.12 8.70
C VAL A 123 -19.34 13.37 7.38
N GLN A 124 -18.40 13.61 6.45
CA GLN A 124 -18.32 12.86 5.20
C GLN A 124 -18.09 11.37 5.45
N ILE A 125 -17.13 11.01 6.30
CA ILE A 125 -16.86 9.60 6.66
C ILE A 125 -18.09 8.98 7.32
N GLN A 126 -18.76 9.71 8.21
CA GLN A 126 -19.98 9.25 8.85
C GLN A 126 -21.08 8.97 7.81
N ASN A 127 -21.30 9.89 6.86
CA ASN A 127 -22.29 9.70 5.79
C ASN A 127 -21.92 8.55 4.85
N GLU A 128 -20.65 8.34 4.55
CA GLU A 128 -20.18 7.20 3.76
C GLU A 128 -20.43 5.87 4.49
N LEU A 129 -20.20 5.84 5.81
CA LEU A 129 -20.44 4.65 6.64
C LEU A 129 -21.93 4.40 6.89
N MET A 130 -22.73 5.45 7.10
CA MET A 130 -24.19 5.36 7.28
C MET A 130 -24.93 5.09 5.97
N GLY A 131 -24.42 5.61 4.84
CA GLY A 131 -24.96 5.35 3.50
C GLY A 131 -24.96 3.86 3.13
N SER A 132 -24.19 3.04 3.87
CA SER A 132 -24.23 1.59 3.81
C SER A 132 -25.47 0.94 4.47
N LEU A 133 -26.21 1.65 5.34
CA LEU A 133 -27.22 1.05 6.22
C LEU A 133 -28.64 1.66 6.16
N GLY A 134 -28.93 2.69 5.36
CA GLY A 134 -30.31 3.21 5.31
C GLY A 134 -30.59 4.31 4.29
N PHE A 135 -31.19 3.93 3.16
CA PHE A 135 -32.28 4.71 2.59
C PHE A 135 -33.52 4.42 3.45
N LEU A 136 -33.76 5.23 4.48
CA LEU A 136 -35.05 5.39 5.17
C LEU A 136 -34.83 6.39 6.30
N PHE A 137 -34.71 7.68 5.98
CA PHE A 137 -35.25 8.81 6.74
C PHE A 137 -35.02 10.08 5.88
N GLU A 138 -36.11 10.81 5.65
CA GLU A 138 -36.27 11.89 4.67
C GLU A 138 -35.45 13.15 4.98
N THR A 139 -35.12 13.92 3.93
CA THR A 139 -35.52 15.35 3.86
C THR A 139 -35.75 15.76 2.40
N PRO A 140 -36.89 16.40 2.06
CA PRO A 140 -37.14 16.91 0.71
C PRO A 140 -36.66 18.37 0.63
N SER A 141 -35.41 18.64 0.25
CA SER A 141 -35.09 20.01 -0.18
C SER A 141 -33.95 20.23 -1.17
N LYS A 142 -33.14 19.24 -1.56
CA LYS A 142 -32.14 19.45 -2.61
C LYS A 142 -32.03 18.26 -3.55
N ARG A 143 -32.91 18.24 -4.56
CA ARG A 143 -32.71 17.49 -5.81
C ARG A 143 -31.59 18.17 -6.59
N ALA A 144 -30.35 17.80 -6.33
CA ALA A 144 -29.32 17.78 -7.36
C ALA A 144 -29.05 16.31 -7.66
N ALA A 145 -29.45 15.89 -8.86
CA ALA A 145 -29.39 14.52 -9.32
C ALA A 145 -27.96 13.97 -9.23
N PHE A 146 -27.67 13.17 -8.21
CA PHE A 146 -26.53 12.27 -8.26
C PHE A 146 -26.99 10.97 -8.92
N SER A 147 -27.11 11.03 -10.25
CA SER A 147 -27.16 9.88 -11.14
C SER A 147 -25.76 9.24 -11.19
N GLY A 148 -25.33 8.73 -10.04
CA GLY A 148 -24.14 7.91 -9.92
C GLY A 148 -24.63 6.50 -9.68
N SER A 149 -24.65 5.68 -10.73
CA SER A 149 -24.85 4.25 -10.63
C SER A 149 -23.75 3.67 -9.74
N CYS A 150 -23.96 3.66 -8.42
CA CYS A 150 -23.12 2.95 -7.48
C CYS A 150 -23.18 1.48 -7.90
N SER A 151 -22.14 1.01 -8.58
CA SER A 151 -21.97 -0.41 -8.81
C SER A 151 -21.61 -1.02 -7.46
N TRP A 152 -22.63 -1.52 -6.78
CA TRP A 152 -22.52 -2.20 -5.50
C TRP A 152 -21.68 -3.48 -5.67
N LEU A 153 -20.37 -3.37 -5.58
CA LEU A 153 -19.49 -4.53 -5.51
C LEU A 153 -19.65 -5.16 -4.12
N LYS A 154 -20.46 -6.22 -4.05
CA LYS A 154 -20.60 -7.03 -2.84
C LYS A 154 -19.27 -7.71 -2.51
N THR A 155 -18.86 -7.66 -1.25
CA THR A 155 -17.66 -8.35 -0.77
C THR A 155 -17.82 -9.86 -0.93
N ASN A 156 -16.78 -10.54 -1.44
CA ASN A 156 -16.77 -12.00 -1.56
C ASN A 156 -16.68 -12.66 -0.17
N SER A 157 -17.12 -13.91 -0.02
CA SER A 157 -16.96 -14.74 1.20
C SER A 157 -15.51 -14.94 1.65
N LYS A 158 -14.52 -14.58 0.83
CA LYS A 158 -13.09 -14.49 1.21
C LYS A 158 -12.76 -13.31 2.13
N THR A 159 -13.66 -12.33 2.22
CA THR A 159 -13.48 -11.11 3.01
C THR A 159 -13.72 -11.43 4.47
N GLN A 160 -12.72 -11.13 5.30
CA GLN A 160 -12.72 -11.46 6.71
C GLN A 160 -11.99 -10.36 7.47
N VAL A 161 -12.58 -9.95 8.59
CA VAL A 161 -11.96 -9.02 9.54
C VAL A 161 -11.42 -9.84 10.69
N PHE A 162 -10.15 -9.69 11.01
CA PHE A 162 -9.52 -10.39 12.13
C PHE A 162 -8.43 -9.52 12.76
N PRO A 163 -8.23 -9.61 14.08
CA PRO A 163 -7.18 -8.87 14.76
C PRO A 163 -5.80 -9.41 14.38
N ILE A 164 -4.84 -8.51 14.11
CA ILE A 164 -3.44 -8.87 13.90
C ILE A 164 -2.79 -8.95 15.29
N ALA A 165 -2.67 -10.17 15.83
CA ALA A 165 -2.05 -10.34 17.14
C ALA A 165 -0.55 -10.00 17.10
N LYS A 166 -0.05 -9.33 18.14
CA LYS A 166 1.37 -8.92 18.26
C LYS A 166 2.33 -10.11 18.37
N ALA A 167 1.87 -11.24 18.91
CA ALA A 167 2.62 -12.49 19.02
C ALA A 167 1.69 -13.69 18.74
N ASN A 168 2.21 -14.73 18.07
CA ASN A 168 1.50 -15.99 17.76
C ASN A 168 0.13 -15.84 17.06
N GLY A 169 -0.09 -14.71 16.37
CA GLY A 169 -1.32 -14.43 15.65
C GLY A 169 -1.37 -15.00 14.24
N ARG A 170 -2.57 -14.90 13.66
CA ARG A 170 -2.79 -15.19 12.23
C ARG A 170 -2.07 -14.14 11.36
N SER A 171 -1.38 -14.58 10.32
CA SER A 171 -0.78 -13.68 9.33
C SER A 171 -1.83 -13.09 8.38
N LEU A 172 -1.60 -11.86 7.92
CA LEU A 172 -2.31 -11.30 6.79
C LEU A 172 -1.73 -11.85 5.48
N ASP A 173 -2.56 -12.60 4.75
CA ASP A 173 -2.21 -13.10 3.42
C ASP A 173 -2.41 -11.97 2.40
N PHE A 174 -1.32 -11.44 1.82
CA PHE A 174 -1.38 -10.36 0.82
C PHE A 174 -0.32 -10.53 -0.25
N LEU A 175 -0.72 -10.45 -1.53
CA LEU A 175 0.16 -10.53 -2.72
C LEU A 175 1.17 -11.70 -2.71
N GLY A 176 0.82 -12.84 -2.10
CA GLY A 176 1.71 -14.01 -2.02
C GLY A 176 2.63 -14.06 -0.80
N TYR A 177 2.45 -13.12 0.13
CA TYR A 177 3.15 -13.07 1.41
C TYR A 177 2.24 -13.38 2.58
N ARG A 178 2.87 -13.83 3.67
CA ARG A 178 2.30 -13.93 5.01
C ARG A 178 2.91 -12.82 5.84
N ILE A 179 2.14 -11.77 6.06
CA ILE A 179 2.59 -10.55 6.74
C ILE A 179 2.26 -10.67 8.22
N TYR A 180 3.28 -10.49 9.07
CA TYR A 180 3.15 -10.33 10.51
C TYR A 180 3.54 -8.90 10.89
N ALA A 181 3.25 -8.51 12.13
CA ALA A 181 3.65 -7.20 12.64
C ALA A 181 5.18 -7.00 12.65
N SER A 182 5.95 -8.06 12.90
CA SER A 182 7.42 -8.01 13.02
C SER A 182 8.18 -8.35 11.74
N HIS A 183 7.63 -9.24 10.91
CA HIS A 183 8.37 -9.88 9.83
C HIS A 183 7.45 -10.33 8.69
N ARG A 184 8.03 -10.71 7.55
CA ARG A 184 7.24 -11.13 6.37
C ARG A 184 7.76 -12.43 5.82
N LEU A 185 6.90 -13.44 5.77
CA LEU A 185 7.24 -14.75 5.19
C LEU A 185 6.62 -14.92 3.80
N LEU A 186 7.24 -15.76 2.97
CA LEU A 186 6.61 -16.20 1.73
C LEU A 186 5.44 -17.15 2.03
N ARG A 187 4.40 -17.12 1.20
CA ARG A 187 3.27 -18.06 1.30
C ARG A 187 3.70 -19.47 0.91
N LYS A 188 3.25 -20.48 1.66
CA LYS A 188 3.61 -21.89 1.44
C LYS A 188 3.33 -22.36 0.00
N SER A 189 2.25 -21.88 -0.61
CA SER A 189 1.89 -22.21 -1.99
C SER A 189 2.89 -21.67 -3.02
N SER A 190 3.42 -20.46 -2.81
CA SER A 190 4.46 -19.89 -3.68
C SER A 190 5.76 -20.70 -3.60
N VAL A 191 6.16 -21.08 -2.37
CA VAL A 191 7.33 -21.96 -2.14
C VAL A 191 7.12 -23.34 -2.80
N LYS A 192 5.93 -23.94 -2.67
CA LYS A 192 5.61 -25.23 -3.29
C LYS A 192 5.72 -25.17 -4.82
N LYS A 193 5.21 -24.09 -5.44
CA LYS A 193 5.26 -23.90 -6.90
C LYS A 193 6.69 -23.84 -7.42
N ILE A 194 7.57 -23.04 -6.80
CA ILE A 194 8.97 -22.96 -7.25
C ILE A 194 9.71 -24.28 -7.02
N SER A 195 9.47 -24.96 -5.89
CA SER A 195 10.08 -26.27 -5.62
C SER A 195 9.73 -27.30 -6.69
N THR A 196 8.45 -27.38 -7.07
CA THR A 196 8.00 -28.28 -8.15
C THR A 196 8.60 -27.89 -9.49
N LYS A 197 8.66 -26.59 -9.79
CA LYS A 197 9.23 -26.09 -11.05
C LYS A 197 10.73 -26.38 -11.16
N LEU A 198 11.50 -26.19 -10.10
CA LEU A 198 12.94 -26.52 -10.06
C LEU A 198 13.18 -28.02 -10.24
N LYS A 199 12.34 -28.88 -9.65
CA LYS A 199 12.41 -30.34 -9.90
C LYS A 199 12.20 -30.66 -11.38
N ARG A 200 11.22 -30.03 -12.03
CA ARG A 200 10.96 -30.21 -13.46
C ARG A 200 12.15 -29.73 -14.30
N PHE A 201 12.67 -28.54 -14.00
CA PHE A 201 13.83 -28.00 -14.70
C PHE A 201 15.07 -28.87 -14.59
N ARG A 202 15.33 -29.50 -13.43
CA ARG A 202 16.46 -30.44 -13.30
C ARG A 202 16.33 -31.62 -14.27
N LYS A 203 15.12 -32.17 -14.44
CA LYS A 203 14.84 -33.25 -15.39
C LYS A 203 14.93 -32.81 -16.85
N GLU A 204 14.39 -31.64 -17.18
CA GLU A 204 14.41 -31.10 -18.55
C GLU A 204 15.84 -30.70 -18.97
N PHE A 205 16.63 -30.16 -18.03
CA PHE A 205 18.01 -29.77 -18.25
C PHE A 205 18.92 -30.96 -18.53
N SER A 206 18.80 -32.05 -17.75
CA SER A 206 19.57 -33.28 -18.00
C SER A 206 19.22 -33.94 -19.34
N GLN A 207 18.02 -33.69 -19.85
CA GLN A 207 17.58 -34.15 -21.18
C GLN A 207 17.98 -33.19 -22.31
N GLY A 208 18.63 -32.06 -21.99
CA GLY A 208 19.00 -31.04 -22.98
C GLY A 208 17.82 -30.27 -23.58
N LYS A 209 16.62 -30.34 -22.97
CA LYS A 209 15.40 -29.72 -23.50
C LYS A 209 15.26 -28.24 -23.16
N VAL A 210 15.93 -27.80 -22.10
CA VAL A 210 15.89 -26.42 -21.59
C VAL A 210 17.32 -25.98 -21.29
N SER A 211 17.63 -24.73 -21.59
CA SER A 211 18.94 -24.11 -21.33
C SER A 211 19.05 -23.56 -19.91
N LEU A 212 20.28 -23.39 -19.41
CA LEU A 212 20.51 -22.70 -18.13
C LEU A 212 19.99 -21.26 -18.15
N VAL A 213 19.97 -20.60 -19.32
CA VAL A 213 19.52 -19.22 -19.47
C VAL A 213 18.03 -19.10 -19.16
N GLU A 214 17.21 -19.98 -19.75
CA GLU A 214 15.76 -20.00 -19.52
C GLU A 214 15.42 -20.33 -18.06
N ILE A 215 16.16 -21.26 -17.45
CA ILE A 215 16.02 -21.58 -16.03
C ILE A 215 16.36 -20.35 -15.18
N ASN A 216 17.47 -19.68 -15.47
CA ASN A 216 17.91 -18.51 -14.71
C ASN A 216 16.88 -17.37 -14.78
N GLN A 217 16.26 -17.10 -15.93
CA GLN A 217 15.20 -16.08 -16.04
C GLN A 217 14.05 -16.34 -15.07
N CYS A 218 13.56 -17.58 -15.00
CA CYS A 218 12.52 -17.95 -14.05
C CYS A 218 12.98 -17.83 -12.59
N VAL A 219 14.22 -18.22 -12.31
CA VAL A 219 14.81 -18.14 -10.97
C VAL A 219 14.95 -16.68 -10.52
N GLN A 220 15.47 -15.79 -11.37
CA GLN A 220 15.61 -14.37 -11.07
C GLN A 220 14.27 -13.69 -10.81
N SER A 221 13.24 -14.01 -11.60
CA SER A 221 11.87 -13.52 -11.36
C SER A 221 11.38 -13.91 -9.96
N TRP A 222 11.56 -15.18 -9.59
CA TRP A 222 11.16 -15.66 -8.26
C TRP A 222 12.01 -15.08 -7.14
N LEU A 223 13.33 -14.92 -7.34
CA LEU A 223 14.23 -14.29 -6.38
C LEU A 223 13.86 -12.82 -6.13
N GLY A 224 13.44 -12.09 -7.16
CA GLY A 224 12.90 -10.74 -7.02
C GLY A 224 11.70 -10.70 -6.07
N HIS A 225 10.72 -11.60 -6.27
CA HIS A 225 9.58 -11.74 -5.35
C HIS A 225 10.03 -12.15 -3.93
N ALA A 226 10.94 -13.12 -3.81
CA ALA A 226 11.42 -13.62 -2.52
C ALA A 226 12.31 -12.63 -1.76
N SER A 227 12.89 -11.63 -2.43
CA SER A 227 13.78 -10.62 -1.84
C SER A 227 13.08 -9.74 -0.80
N HIS A 228 11.76 -9.58 -0.91
CA HIS A 228 10.95 -8.75 -0.02
C HIS A 228 10.42 -9.50 1.20
N ALA A 229 10.88 -10.72 1.44
CA ALA A 229 10.47 -11.57 2.56
C ALA A 229 11.66 -12.29 3.19
N ASP A 230 11.51 -12.71 4.44
CA ASP A 230 12.51 -13.45 5.19
C ASP A 230 12.61 -14.88 4.64
N THR A 231 13.48 -15.04 3.64
CA THR A 231 13.57 -16.25 2.82
C THR A 231 14.93 -16.93 2.85
N HIS A 232 15.84 -16.53 3.75
CA HIS A 232 17.22 -17.02 3.78
C HIS A 232 17.30 -18.55 3.78
N SER A 233 16.62 -19.21 4.72
CA SER A 233 16.60 -20.67 4.84
C SER A 233 15.92 -21.37 3.66
N ILE A 234 14.93 -20.72 3.03
CA ILE A 234 14.23 -21.27 1.87
C ILE A 234 15.14 -21.22 0.64
N LYS A 235 15.81 -20.09 0.40
CA LYS A 235 16.76 -19.92 -0.71
C LYS A 235 17.89 -20.94 -0.62
N LEU A 236 18.49 -21.09 0.57
CA LEU A 236 19.51 -22.12 0.81
C LEU A 236 19.00 -23.52 0.44
N LYS A 237 17.82 -23.94 0.95
CA LYS A 237 17.26 -25.27 0.64
C LYS A 237 16.97 -25.49 -0.84
N LEU A 238 16.49 -24.47 -1.56
CA LEU A 238 16.11 -24.61 -2.97
C LEU A 238 17.33 -24.73 -3.91
N PHE A 239 18.39 -23.97 -3.61
CA PHE A 239 19.53 -23.78 -4.51
C PHE A 239 20.82 -24.48 -4.08
N ASN A 240 20.82 -25.20 -2.93
CA ASN A 240 21.99 -25.99 -2.51
C ASN A 240 22.34 -27.15 -3.46
N THR A 241 21.41 -27.57 -4.32
CA THR A 241 21.65 -28.64 -5.28
C THR A 241 21.86 -28.07 -6.69
N PRO A 242 23.09 -28.21 -7.26
CA PRO A 242 23.40 -27.69 -8.59
C PRO A 242 22.65 -28.47 -9.68
N PHE A 243 22.45 -27.83 -10.82
CA PHE A 243 21.95 -28.48 -12.03
C PHE A 243 23.07 -29.33 -12.66
N LYS A 244 22.78 -30.60 -12.98
CA LYS A 244 23.69 -31.52 -13.65
C LYS A 244 23.11 -31.86 -15.02
N ARG A 245 23.97 -31.88 -16.04
CA ARG A 245 23.62 -32.31 -17.38
C ARG A 245 24.09 -33.74 -17.58
#